data_AF-A0A6U3UAJ7-F1
#
_entry.id   AF-A0A6U3UAJ7-F1
#
_cell.length_a   1.000
_cell.length_b   1.000
_cell.length_c   1.000
_cell.angle_alpha   90.00
_cell.angle_beta   90.00
_cell.angle_gamma   90.00
#
_symmetry.space_group_name_H-M   'P 1'
#
loop_
_entity.id
_entity.type
_entity.pdbx_description
1 polymer ?
#
loop_
_entity_poly.entity_id
_entity_poly.type
_entity_poly.pdbx_seq_one_letter_code
_entity_poly.pdbx_strand_id
1 'polypeptide(L)'
;MYQNQYGSRPSPPLRIDYLLSPRQRLNTLFAVHAISSVFIGIIGYTYPSLASIFFLTENDREAGVARVLVRLFSCLIGAQGIMIWRARSIDDGEIKRAFINAYFICFLLMSVALIIEHTNNEGILSGKSFGILKIMAMIGLTLGYAWFAFFQPPTVFMLGTHSGAKSY
;
A
#
# COMPACT_ATOMS: atom_id res chain seq x y z
N MET A 1 -41.68 5.00 -43.23
CA MET A 1 -41.70 3.98 -42.16
C MET A 1 -40.44 4.13 -41.33
N TYR A 2 -40.54 4.71 -40.13
CA TYR A 2 -39.40 4.80 -39.20
C TYR A 2 -39.41 3.57 -38.30
N GLN A 3 -38.44 2.67 -38.48
CA GLN A 3 -38.19 1.58 -37.54
C GLN A 3 -37.59 2.17 -36.27
N ASN A 4 -38.37 2.16 -35.19
CA ASN A 4 -37.89 2.42 -33.85
C ASN A 4 -36.87 1.33 -33.46
N GLN A 5 -35.58 1.63 -33.63
CA GLN A 5 -34.49 0.92 -32.96
C GLN A 5 -34.54 1.29 -31.47
N TYR A 6 -35.47 0.70 -30.72
CA TYR A 6 -35.27 0.56 -29.29
C TYR A 6 -34.17 -0.49 -29.08
N GLY A 7 -32.94 -0.03 -29.23
CA GLY A 7 -31.76 -0.77 -28.85
C GLY A 7 -31.95 -1.24 -27.41
N SER A 8 -32.01 -2.55 -27.24
CA SER A 8 -32.03 -3.24 -25.96
C SER A 8 -30.94 -2.62 -25.07
N ARG A 9 -31.36 -1.82 -24.08
CA ARG A 9 -30.45 -1.25 -23.10
C ARG A 9 -29.72 -2.43 -22.46
N PRO A 10 -28.38 -2.50 -22.53
CA PRO A 10 -27.66 -3.56 -21.84
C PRO A 10 -28.06 -3.49 -20.37
N SER A 11 -28.56 -4.62 -19.86
CA SER A 11 -28.88 -4.77 -18.45
C SER A 11 -27.67 -4.32 -17.62
N PRO A 12 -27.87 -3.50 -16.56
CA PRO A 12 -26.76 -3.02 -15.76
C PRO A 12 -25.91 -4.22 -15.32
N PRO A 13 -24.59 -4.18 -15.49
CA PRO A 13 -23.72 -5.28 -15.10
C PRO A 13 -23.97 -5.61 -13.63
N LEU A 14 -23.97 -6.89 -13.29
CA LEU A 14 -24.16 -7.35 -11.92
C LEU A 14 -23.13 -6.64 -11.02
N ARG A 15 -23.53 -6.24 -9.80
CA ARG A 15 -22.67 -5.46 -8.87
C ARG A 15 -21.28 -6.08 -8.68
N ILE A 16 -21.16 -7.40 -8.81
CA ILE A 16 -19.89 -8.12 -8.68
C ILE A 16 -18.92 -7.78 -9.82
N ASP A 17 -19.39 -7.66 -11.06
CA ASP A 17 -18.55 -7.29 -12.21
C ASP A 17 -18.03 -5.85 -12.08
N TYR A 18 -18.84 -4.97 -11.49
CA TYR A 18 -18.45 -3.59 -11.20
C TYR A 18 -17.33 -3.53 -10.14
N LEU A 19 -17.48 -4.31 -9.04
CA LEU A 19 -16.47 -4.46 -7.98
C LEU A 19 -15.17 -5.08 -8.49
N LEU A 20 -15.25 -5.94 -9.52
CA LEU A 20 -14.10 -6.56 -10.15
C LEU A 20 -13.41 -5.65 -11.18
N SER A 21 -13.95 -4.47 -11.48
CA SER A 21 -13.31 -3.54 -12.40
C SER A 21 -11.90 -3.19 -11.90
N PRO A 22 -10.87 -3.24 -12.78
CA PRO A 22 -9.48 -3.03 -12.35
C PRO A 22 -9.25 -1.71 -11.61
N ARG A 23 -9.97 -0.66 -12.00
CA ARG A 23 -9.96 0.66 -11.35
C ARG A 23 -10.45 0.60 -9.91
N GLN A 24 -11.50 -0.18 -9.61
CA GLN A 24 -12.01 -0.34 -8.25
C GLN A 24 -11.09 -1.19 -7.38
N ARG A 25 -10.47 -2.23 -7.95
CA ARG A 25 -9.46 -3.02 -7.23
C ARG A 25 -8.31 -2.14 -6.76
N LEU A 26 -7.79 -1.29 -7.65
CA LEU A 26 -6.70 -0.37 -7.33
C LEU A 26 -7.12 0.70 -6.32
N ASN A 27 -8.31 1.27 -6.48
CA ASN A 27 -8.87 2.23 -5.52
C ASN A 27 -9.07 1.59 -4.13
N THR A 28 -9.49 0.32 -4.09
CA THR A 28 -9.67 -0.44 -2.85
C THR A 28 -8.32 -0.72 -2.19
N LEU A 29 -7.31 -1.13 -2.95
CA LEU A 29 -5.93 -1.31 -2.46
C LEU A 29 -5.42 -0.03 -1.80
N PHE A 30 -5.53 1.11 -2.49
CA PHE A 30 -5.08 2.41 -1.95
C PHE A 30 -5.90 2.84 -0.74
N ALA A 31 -7.22 2.62 -0.74
CA ALA A 31 -8.06 2.93 0.41
C ALA A 31 -7.69 2.10 1.65
N VAL A 32 -7.54 0.79 1.49
CA VAL A 32 -7.16 -0.13 2.57
C VAL A 32 -5.78 0.21 3.11
N HIS A 33 -4.78 0.41 2.24
CA HIS A 33 -3.45 0.82 2.66
C HIS A 33 -3.51 2.16 3.41
N ALA A 34 -4.16 3.18 2.85
CA ALA A 34 -4.24 4.49 3.47
C ALA A 34 -4.86 4.45 4.87
N ILE A 35 -6.01 3.78 5.03
CA ILE A 35 -6.68 3.64 6.33
C ILE A 35 -5.79 2.89 7.31
N SER A 36 -5.19 1.77 6.86
CA SER A 36 -4.32 0.95 7.71
C SER A 36 -3.09 1.75 8.17
N SER A 37 -2.45 2.49 7.28
CA SER A 37 -1.26 3.28 7.59
C SER A 37 -1.57 4.46 8.51
N VAL A 38 -2.68 5.18 8.31
CA VAL A 38 -3.11 6.23 9.25
C VAL A 38 -3.37 5.64 10.64
N PHE A 39 -4.09 4.52 10.71
CA PHE A 39 -4.42 3.88 11.98
C PHE A 39 -3.17 3.36 12.71
N ILE A 40 -2.29 2.63 12.00
CA ILE A 40 -1.01 2.12 12.54
C ILE A 40 -0.12 3.29 12.97
N GLY A 41 -0.05 4.36 12.18
CA GLY A 41 0.73 5.56 12.49
C GLY A 41 0.23 6.28 13.74
N ILE A 42 -1.08 6.43 13.92
CA ILE A 42 -1.65 7.03 15.13
C ILE A 42 -1.36 6.16 16.36
N ILE A 43 -1.58 4.86 16.27
CA ILE A 43 -1.35 3.92 17.38
C ILE A 43 0.14 3.89 17.76
N GLY A 44 1.05 3.72 16.80
CA GLY A 44 2.47 3.64 17.07
C GLY A 44 3.05 4.94 17.63
N TYR A 45 2.52 6.09 17.22
CA TYR A 45 2.93 7.39 17.76
C TYR A 45 2.46 7.59 19.21
N THR A 46 1.19 7.28 19.49
CA THR A 46 0.55 7.47 20.81
C THR A 46 1.03 6.45 21.85
N TYR A 47 1.27 5.20 21.43
CA TYR A 47 1.72 4.10 22.27
C TYR A 47 3.13 3.63 21.88
N PRO A 48 4.19 4.44 22.08
CA PRO A 48 5.54 4.08 21.68
C PRO A 48 6.10 2.88 22.45
N SER A 49 5.49 2.49 23.58
CA SER A 49 5.83 1.26 24.31
C SER A 49 5.64 -0.01 23.47
N LEU A 50 4.83 0.06 22.41
CA LEU A 50 4.73 -0.99 21.39
C LEU A 50 6.08 -1.24 20.68
N ALA A 51 7.07 -0.35 20.81
CA ALA A 51 8.44 -0.59 20.38
C ALA A 51 9.00 -1.90 20.93
N SER A 52 8.64 -2.33 22.14
CA SER A 52 9.06 -3.63 22.70
C SER A 52 8.59 -4.85 21.89
N ILE A 53 7.53 -4.71 21.09
CA ILE A 53 7.05 -5.75 20.16
C ILE A 53 7.91 -5.77 18.89
N PHE A 54 8.44 -4.60 18.51
CA PHE A 54 9.24 -4.44 17.30
C PHE A 54 10.72 -4.68 17.51
N PHE A 55 11.22 -4.25 18.67
CA PHE A 55 12.61 -4.20 19.06
C PHE A 55 12.81 -4.98 20.35
N LEU A 56 13.67 -5.98 20.30
CA LEU A 56 14.30 -6.51 21.50
C LEU A 56 15.37 -5.51 21.96
N THR A 57 15.28 -5.08 23.21
CA THR A 57 16.18 -4.08 23.79
C THR A 57 16.76 -4.64 25.08
N GLU A 58 18.07 -4.53 25.27
CA GLU A 58 18.77 -5.14 26.39
C GLU A 58 18.92 -4.18 27.58
N ASN A 59 18.82 -2.87 27.32
CA ASN A 59 18.93 -1.82 28.34
C ASN A 59 17.95 -0.65 28.11
N ASP A 60 17.80 0.20 29.14
CA ASP A 60 16.88 1.34 29.12
C ASP A 60 17.22 2.38 28.06
N ARG A 61 18.50 2.52 27.71
CA ARG A 61 18.95 3.46 26.67
C ARG A 61 18.44 3.02 25.30
N GLU A 62 18.61 1.75 24.96
CA GLU A 62 18.08 1.15 23.73
C GLU A 62 16.56 1.21 23.68
N ALA A 63 15.88 0.91 24.78
CA ALA A 63 14.44 1.07 24.89
C ALA A 63 14.00 2.52 24.63
N GLY A 64 14.75 3.50 25.13
CA GLY A 64 14.55 4.92 24.84
C GLY A 64 14.67 5.24 23.35
N VAL A 65 15.74 4.77 22.70
CA VAL A 65 15.97 4.96 21.27
C VAL A 65 14.87 4.30 20.44
N ALA A 66 14.51 3.05 20.75
CA ALA A 66 13.46 2.30 20.06
C ALA A 66 12.11 3.03 20.12
N ARG A 67 11.74 3.60 21.27
CA ARG A 67 10.52 4.42 21.41
C ARG A 67 10.53 5.66 20.50
N VAL A 68 11.68 6.34 20.37
CA VAL A 68 11.83 7.50 19.49
C VAL A 68 11.72 7.07 18.02
N LEU A 69 12.41 5.99 17.63
CA LEU A 69 12.34 5.46 16.28
C LEU A 69 10.92 5.06 15.90
N VAL A 70 10.21 4.35 16.78
CA VAL A 70 8.79 3.99 16.54
C VAL A 70 7.94 5.23 16.29
N ARG A 71 8.10 6.30 17.07
CA ARG A 71 7.33 7.53 16.84
C ARG A 71 7.64 8.15 15.48
N LEU A 72 8.91 8.23 15.10
CA LEU A 72 9.33 8.79 13.81
C LEU A 72 8.77 7.97 12.63
N PHE A 73 8.92 6.65 12.68
CA PHE A 73 8.35 5.76 11.66
C PHE A 73 6.83 5.82 11.63
N SER A 74 6.17 5.92 12.78
CA SER A 74 4.71 6.03 12.87
C SER A 74 4.19 7.32 12.26
N CYS A 75 4.88 8.45 12.47
CA CYS A 75 4.58 9.71 11.77
C CYS A 75 4.72 9.57 10.26
N LEU A 76 5.81 8.94 9.80
CA LEU A 76 6.06 8.73 8.37
C LEU A 76 4.98 7.86 7.73
N ILE A 77 4.64 6.72 8.37
CA ILE A 77 3.60 5.80 7.91
C ILE A 77 2.24 6.51 7.88
N GLY A 78 1.90 7.27 8.92
CA GLY A 78 0.66 8.04 8.97
C GLY A 78 0.57 9.09 7.85
N ALA A 79 1.65 9.84 7.61
CA ALA A 79 1.73 10.82 6.53
C ALA A 79 1.61 10.18 5.14
N GLN A 80 2.29 9.05 4.92
CA GLN A 80 2.13 8.24 3.70
C GLN A 80 0.68 7.80 3.49
N GLY A 81 0.00 7.38 4.55
CA GLY A 81 -1.41 7.01 4.50
C GLY A 81 -2.30 8.16 4.02
N ILE A 82 -2.08 9.38 4.52
CA ILE A 82 -2.79 10.58 4.06
C ILE A 82 -2.49 10.87 2.58
N MET A 83 -1.22 10.76 2.16
CA MET A 83 -0.84 10.95 0.76
C MET A 83 -1.54 9.96 -0.18
N ILE A 84 -1.57 8.67 0.19
CA ILE A 84 -2.26 7.63 -0.59
C ILE A 84 -3.76 7.92 -0.66
N TRP A 85 -4.36 8.35 0.46
CA TRP A 85 -5.77 8.70 0.50
C TRP A 85 -6.12 9.78 -0.52
N ARG A 86 -5.24 10.78 -0.71
CA ARG A 86 -5.40 11.80 -1.75
C ARG A 86 -5.09 11.27 -3.14
N ALA A 87 -4.06 10.45 -3.29
CA ALA A 87 -3.69 9.83 -4.57
C ALA A 87 -4.82 8.95 -5.15
N ARG A 88 -5.66 8.34 -4.30
CA ARG A 88 -6.80 7.52 -4.76
C ARG A 88 -7.78 8.28 -5.67
N SER A 89 -7.99 9.57 -5.39
CA SER A 89 -8.97 10.41 -6.10
C SER A 89 -8.43 11.00 -7.40
N ILE A 90 -7.11 10.92 -7.62
CA ILE A 90 -6.49 11.38 -8.86
C ILE A 90 -6.86 10.39 -9.97
N ASP A 91 -7.36 10.87 -11.11
CA ASP A 91 -7.68 10.02 -12.27
C ASP A 91 -6.54 9.95 -13.28
N ASP A 92 -5.33 9.78 -12.76
CA ASP A 92 -4.10 9.64 -13.53
C ASP A 92 -3.49 8.28 -13.19
N GLY A 93 -3.42 7.41 -14.19
CA GLY A 93 -2.87 6.09 -14.01
C GLY A 93 -1.34 6.05 -13.92
N GLU A 94 -0.64 7.02 -14.52
CA GLU A 94 0.82 7.12 -14.41
C GLU A 94 1.21 7.44 -12.97
N ILE A 95 0.51 8.39 -12.34
CA ILE A 95 0.69 8.72 -10.92
C ILE A 95 0.42 7.48 -10.05
N LYS A 96 -0.69 6.77 -10.27
CA LYS A 96 -1.00 5.56 -9.48
C LYS A 96 0.05 4.47 -9.67
N ARG A 97 0.55 4.29 -10.89
CA ARG A 97 1.63 3.34 -11.18
C ARG A 97 2.93 3.72 -10.48
N ALA A 98 3.27 5.01 -10.42
CA ALA A 98 4.42 5.50 -9.67
C ALA A 98 4.31 5.17 -8.18
N PHE A 99 3.13 5.36 -7.57
CA PHE A 99 2.89 4.95 -6.18
C PHE A 99 3.05 3.44 -5.98
N ILE A 100 2.46 2.61 -6.85
CA ILE A 100 2.59 1.14 -6.76
C ILE A 100 4.06 0.72 -6.84
N ASN A 101 4.81 1.27 -7.80
CA ASN A 101 6.24 0.96 -7.97
C ASN A 101 7.06 1.41 -6.76
N ALA A 102 6.80 2.61 -6.24
CA ALA A 102 7.49 3.12 -5.06
C ALA A 102 7.24 2.22 -3.83
N TYR A 103 5.99 1.80 -3.60
CA TYR A 103 5.67 0.87 -2.50
C TYR A 103 6.27 -0.51 -2.72
N PHE A 104 6.25 -1.05 -3.94
CA PHE A 104 6.91 -2.31 -4.25
C PHE A 104 8.40 -2.27 -3.89
N ILE A 105 9.13 -1.26 -4.35
CA ILE A 105 10.57 -1.11 -4.07
C ILE A 105 10.79 -0.93 -2.57
N CYS A 106 9.98 -0.08 -1.91
CA CYS A 106 10.11 0.16 -0.48
C CYS A 106 9.89 -1.11 0.35
N PHE A 107 8.84 -1.88 0.08
CA PHE A 107 8.57 -3.15 0.76
C PHE A 107 9.60 -4.22 0.45
N LEU A 108 10.12 -4.27 -0.79
CA LEU A 108 11.20 -5.17 -1.17
C LEU A 108 12.47 -4.87 -0.36
N LEU A 109 12.89 -3.60 -0.31
CA LEU A 109 14.08 -3.19 0.44
C LEU A 109 13.91 -3.44 1.95
N MET A 110 12.72 -3.14 2.51
CA MET A 110 12.43 -3.46 3.90
C MET A 110 12.46 -4.97 4.17
N SER A 111 11.92 -5.79 3.27
CA SER A 111 11.98 -7.26 3.38
C SER A 111 13.43 -7.75 3.40
N VAL A 112 14.26 -7.26 2.48
CA VAL A 112 15.69 -7.61 2.42
C VAL A 112 16.41 -7.19 3.70
N ALA A 113 16.19 -5.96 4.18
CA ALA A 113 16.79 -5.49 5.42
C ALA A 113 16.41 -6.37 6.63
N LEU A 114 15.13 -6.75 6.75
CA LEU A 114 14.67 -7.64 7.81
C LEU A 114 15.26 -9.05 7.70
N ILE A 115 15.44 -9.58 6.49
CA ILE A 115 16.06 -10.90 6.27
C ILE A 115 17.53 -10.88 6.68
N ILE A 116 18.28 -9.84 6.29
CA ILE A 116 19.69 -9.66 6.66
C ILE A 116 19.81 -9.60 8.19
N GLU A 117 19.03 -8.74 8.82
CA GLU A 117 19.05 -8.56 10.28
C GLU A 117 18.70 -9.86 11.01
N HIS A 118 17.68 -10.57 10.53
CA HIS A 118 17.28 -11.86 11.11
C HIS A 118 18.35 -12.95 10.92
N THR A 119 19.09 -12.94 9.81
CA THR A 119 20.14 -13.93 9.51
C THR A 119 21.39 -13.70 10.35
N ASN A 120 21.74 -12.44 10.60
CA ASN A 120 22.89 -12.08 11.43
C ASN A 120 22.65 -12.35 12.92
N ASN A 121 21.41 -12.61 13.32
CA ASN A 121 21.00 -12.84 14.72
C ASN A 121 21.46 -11.70 15.66
N GLU A 122 21.65 -10.51 15.09
CA GLU A 122 21.97 -9.29 15.83
C GLU A 122 20.69 -8.73 16.45
N GLY A 123 20.85 -8.14 17.63
CA GLY A 123 19.76 -7.75 18.51
C GLY A 123 18.79 -6.77 17.86
N ILE A 124 17.49 -7.04 18.09
CA ILE A 124 16.24 -6.31 17.78
C ILE A 124 15.17 -7.30 17.29
N LEU A 125 15.55 -8.40 16.63
CA LEU A 125 14.64 -9.43 16.05
C LEU A 125 14.83 -10.85 16.62
N SER A 126 15.55 -11.03 17.75
CA SER A 126 15.85 -12.37 18.30
C SER A 126 14.64 -13.13 18.88
N GLY A 127 13.46 -12.51 18.91
CA GLY A 127 12.18 -13.21 19.06
C GLY A 127 11.87 -14.02 17.80
N LYS A 128 12.55 -15.17 17.61
CA LYS A 128 12.59 -15.99 16.38
C LYS A 128 11.26 -16.04 15.63
N SER A 129 10.16 -16.34 16.32
CA SER A 129 8.82 -16.45 15.71
C SER A 129 8.22 -15.10 15.26
N PHE A 130 8.44 -14.03 16.02
CA PHE A 130 7.88 -12.71 15.74
C PHE A 130 8.66 -11.98 14.62
N GLY A 131 9.98 -12.23 14.52
CA GLY A 131 10.79 -11.76 13.40
C GLY A 131 10.37 -12.38 12.07
N ILE A 132 10.16 -13.71 12.06
CA ILE A 132 9.65 -14.43 10.88
C ILE A 132 8.29 -13.90 10.46
N LEU A 133 7.37 -13.63 11.40
CA LEU A 133 6.06 -13.05 11.08
C LEU A 133 6.18 -11.70 10.36
N LYS A 134 7.08 -10.82 10.81
CA LYS A 134 7.34 -9.52 10.18
C LYS A 134 7.88 -9.69 8.76
N ILE A 135 8.84 -10.60 8.57
CA ILE A 135 9.40 -10.92 7.24
C ILE A 135 8.29 -11.43 6.32
N MET A 136 7.48 -12.38 6.78
CA MET A 136 6.36 -12.92 5.99
C MET A 136 5.34 -11.84 5.63
N ALA A 137 5.03 -10.92 6.55
CA ALA A 137 4.14 -9.80 6.27
C ALA A 137 4.74 -8.85 5.21
N MET A 138 6.03 -8.51 5.30
CA MET A 138 6.68 -7.64 4.32
C MET A 138 6.84 -8.30 2.95
N ILE A 139 7.16 -9.59 2.90
CA ILE A 139 7.16 -10.36 1.65
C ILE A 139 5.75 -10.39 1.05
N GLY A 140 4.71 -10.64 1.86
CA GLY A 140 3.33 -10.64 1.41
C GLY A 140 2.90 -9.30 0.80
N LEU A 141 3.25 -8.18 1.45
CA LEU A 141 3.02 -6.84 0.90
C LEU A 141 3.82 -6.62 -0.39
N THR A 142 5.08 -7.03 -0.43
CA THR A 142 5.94 -6.91 -1.62
C THR A 142 5.33 -7.65 -2.80
N LEU A 143 4.92 -8.91 -2.62
CA LEU A 143 4.26 -9.72 -3.64
C LEU A 143 2.91 -9.13 -4.06
N GLY A 144 2.13 -8.63 -3.09
CA GLY A 144 0.88 -7.93 -3.35
C GLY A 144 1.09 -6.74 -4.27
N TYR A 145 2.06 -5.87 -3.98
CA TYR A 145 2.37 -4.72 -4.82
C TYR A 145 3.03 -5.11 -6.15
N ALA A 146 3.88 -6.15 -6.18
CA ALA A 146 4.48 -6.68 -7.41
C ALA A 146 3.40 -7.18 -8.38
N TRP A 147 2.35 -7.82 -7.87
CA TRP A 147 1.21 -8.25 -8.69
C TRP A 147 0.58 -7.07 -9.43
N PHE A 148 0.34 -5.95 -8.74
CA PHE A 148 -0.20 -4.74 -9.35
C PHE A 148 0.81 -4.02 -10.25
N ALA A 149 2.12 -4.12 -9.97
CA ALA A 149 3.16 -3.47 -10.77
C ALA A 149 3.42 -4.15 -12.12
N PHE A 150 3.40 -5.50 -12.15
CA PHE A 150 3.87 -6.28 -13.30
C PHE A 150 2.76 -7.07 -14.02
N PHE A 151 1.70 -7.48 -13.31
CA PHE A 151 0.69 -8.39 -13.88
C PHE A 151 -0.64 -7.69 -14.19
N GLN A 152 -0.90 -6.48 -13.70
CA GLN A 152 -2.06 -5.71 -14.15
C GLN A 152 -1.83 -5.11 -15.54
N PRO A 153 -2.79 -5.26 -16.48
CA PRO A 153 -2.65 -4.74 -17.83
C PRO A 153 -2.56 -3.19 -17.82
N PRO A 154 -1.79 -2.59 -18.75
CA PRO A 154 -1.58 -1.13 -18.79
C PRO A 154 -2.87 -0.33 -19.00
N THR A 155 -3.92 -0.96 -19.53
CA THR A 155 -5.24 -0.36 -19.75
C THR A 155 -5.91 0.14 -18.48
N VAL A 156 -5.51 -0.36 -17.31
CA VAL A 156 -5.98 0.13 -15.99
C VAL A 156 -5.52 1.56 -15.71
N PHE A 157 -4.47 2.00 -16.39
CA PHE A 157 -3.80 3.28 -16.17
C PHE A 157 -4.01 4.32 -17.29
N MET A 158 -4.71 3.98 -18.39
CA MET A 158 -4.75 4.82 -19.62
C MET A 158 -6.01 5.67 -19.84
N LEU A 159 -6.75 6.07 -18.80
CA LEU A 159 -8.07 6.70 -18.97
C LEU A 159 -8.09 8.24 -19.07
N GLY A 160 -7.07 8.87 -19.66
CA GLY A 160 -6.98 10.34 -19.77
C GLY A 160 -6.83 10.96 -21.18
N THR A 161 -6.56 10.20 -22.24
CA THR A 161 -6.07 10.78 -23.51
C THR A 161 -7.07 10.89 -24.66
N HIS A 162 -8.38 10.79 -24.41
CA HIS A 162 -9.39 11.06 -25.45
C HIS A 162 -10.55 11.92 -24.96
N SER A 163 -10.31 13.22 -24.78
CA SER A 163 -11.35 14.27 -24.83
C SER A 163 -10.70 15.66 -24.87
N GLY A 164 -10.08 16.04 -26.00
CA GLY A 164 -9.43 17.35 -26.07
C GLY A 164 -8.83 17.81 -27.39
N ALA A 165 -9.00 17.10 -28.51
CA ALA A 165 -8.75 17.68 -29.82
C ALA A 165 -9.99 18.47 -30.25
N LYS A 166 -10.17 19.68 -29.68
CA LYS A 166 -10.89 20.74 -30.39
C LYS A 166 -9.84 21.58 -31.09
N SER A 167 -9.62 21.28 -32.37
CA SER A 167 -9.01 22.23 -33.29
C SER A 167 -9.87 23.50 -33.29
N TYR A 168 -9.27 24.61 -32.89
CA TYR A 168 -9.73 25.94 -33.26
C TYR A 168 -8.95 26.38 -34.50
#